data_AF-A0A1J5X563-F1
#
_entry.id   AF-A0A1J5X563-F1
#
_cell.length_a   1.000
_cell.length_b   1.000
_cell.length_c   1.000
_cell.angle_alpha   90.00
_cell.angle_beta   90.00
_cell.angle_gamma   90.00
#
_symmetry.space_group_name_H-M   'P 1'
#
loop_
_entity.id
_entity.type
_entity.pdbx_description
1 polymer ?
#
loop_
_entity_poly.entity_id
_entity_poly.type
_entity_poly.pdbx_seq_one_letter_code
_entity_poly.pdbx_strand_id
1 'polypeptide(L)'
;SIGCVLGRFSLYNTDLINIVPKLRISEDCRVGNLILFASEKEHVAGILKHDQMFCVGSVENMSLGGYAVGVITKMRVYEADIFCRVGELILDASREEHVAAVLGKKKPFCVGRVKEITLKDYAVSILPKLRPHKDFEVEGLLVDASRNKHVAAVLKQDQTLCVGMFKNINLKEYAVGILPKIRIRESFIVERLSLYASREEHVAAVVEQTNPFCVGRVRGMGFNGYAVRILPKLRIHKDFAVERLWVDASRNEHVAAVLKQDQVFFDGGLRSIWLKDYGVSILPELSHEDCEVEYLRLHAKEKEHVAAVLEQEKTFRVGRLKRVEFREYAVSILSKLIIHEDCEVEELKLHALEEEQVSAVLAQEKTISVGRVKRMELRQYAVSILPKLIIHEDNTMESFNVTTYGKKDLSRILAEGDSSIELGRIRQFGFHVPKEIRRKLRYTLVDGRGKEVGGERSSQRGSRLE
;
A
#
# COMPACT_ATOMS: atom_id res chain seq x y z
N SER A 1 -42.90 -17.93 10.54
CA SER A 1 -41.69 -18.03 9.71
C SER A 1 -41.67 -16.78 8.86
N ILE A 2 -40.61 -15.99 8.91
CA ILE A 2 -40.46 -14.83 8.03
C ILE A 2 -39.78 -15.33 6.75
N GLY A 3 -40.54 -15.43 5.67
CA GLY A 3 -40.06 -15.81 4.33
C GLY A 3 -39.94 -14.63 3.36
N CYS A 4 -40.09 -13.38 3.83
CA CYS A 4 -39.98 -12.18 3.01
C CYS A 4 -38.60 -11.52 3.13
N VAL A 5 -38.30 -10.56 2.26
CA VAL A 5 -37.06 -9.76 2.32
C VAL A 5 -37.13 -8.78 3.50
N LEU A 6 -36.12 -8.82 4.38
CA LEU A 6 -35.96 -7.89 5.50
C LEU A 6 -34.89 -6.85 5.16
N GLY A 7 -35.28 -5.62 4.82
CA GLY A 7 -34.31 -4.58 4.45
C GLY A 7 -33.32 -4.22 5.58
N ARG A 8 -33.83 -3.91 6.77
CA ARG A 8 -33.02 -3.59 7.95
C ARG A 8 -33.68 -4.11 9.22
N PHE A 9 -32.92 -4.84 10.02
CA PHE A 9 -33.30 -5.35 11.33
C PHE A 9 -32.25 -4.91 12.35
N SER A 10 -32.63 -4.01 13.25
CA SER A 10 -31.70 -3.32 14.15
C SER A 10 -32.23 -3.30 15.56
N LEU A 11 -31.49 -3.87 16.52
CA LEU A 11 -31.84 -3.90 17.93
C LEU A 11 -30.64 -3.47 18.78
N TYR A 12 -30.86 -2.52 19.70
CA TYR A 12 -29.83 -1.93 20.55
C TYR A 12 -30.26 -1.98 22.01
N ASN A 13 -29.43 -2.58 22.87
CA ASN A 13 -29.56 -2.59 24.32
C ASN A 13 -30.99 -2.88 24.78
N THR A 14 -31.57 -3.97 24.28
CA THR A 14 -32.95 -4.34 24.54
C THR A 14 -33.12 -5.85 24.65
N ASP A 15 -34.00 -6.29 25.53
CA ASP A 15 -34.41 -7.69 25.66
C ASP A 15 -35.07 -8.25 24.40
N LEU A 16 -35.53 -7.38 23.48
CA LEU A 16 -36.05 -7.79 22.18
C LEU A 16 -34.99 -8.53 21.34
N ILE A 17 -33.70 -8.41 21.65
CA ILE A 17 -32.69 -9.24 20.98
C ILE A 17 -33.02 -10.73 21.19
N ASN A 18 -33.50 -11.12 22.38
CA ASN A 18 -33.90 -12.49 22.69
C ASN A 18 -35.08 -13.03 21.84
N ILE A 19 -35.81 -12.20 21.09
CA ILE A 19 -36.88 -12.67 20.19
C ILE A 19 -36.35 -13.09 18.80
N VAL A 20 -35.10 -12.80 18.45
CA VAL A 20 -34.54 -13.12 17.12
C VAL A 20 -34.71 -14.60 16.74
N PRO A 21 -34.40 -15.60 17.60
CA PRO A 21 -34.64 -17.00 17.25
C PRO A 21 -36.12 -17.34 17.02
N LYS A 22 -37.04 -16.58 17.66
CA LYS A 22 -38.49 -16.79 17.56
C LYS A 22 -39.08 -16.26 16.26
N LEU A 23 -38.38 -15.38 15.55
CA LEU A 23 -38.82 -14.87 14.25
C LEU A 23 -38.89 -15.98 13.19
N ARG A 24 -38.14 -17.09 13.38
CA ARG A 24 -38.05 -18.21 12.43
C ARG A 24 -37.77 -17.67 11.02
N ILE A 25 -36.68 -16.93 10.88
CA ILE A 25 -36.23 -16.41 9.58
C ILE A 25 -35.96 -17.61 8.67
N SER A 26 -36.61 -17.65 7.51
CA SER A 26 -36.44 -18.74 6.54
C SER A 26 -35.02 -18.76 6.00
N GLU A 27 -34.55 -19.92 5.56
CA GLU A 27 -33.25 -20.08 4.90
C GLU A 27 -33.17 -19.25 3.61
N ASP A 28 -34.29 -19.13 2.89
CA ASP A 28 -34.42 -18.33 1.66
C ASP A 28 -34.61 -16.82 1.91
N CYS A 29 -34.69 -16.40 3.18
CA CYS A 29 -34.87 -14.99 3.51
C CYS A 29 -33.60 -14.20 3.16
N ARG A 30 -33.79 -13.03 2.53
CA ARG A 30 -32.72 -12.05 2.33
C ARG A 30 -32.87 -10.94 3.36
N VAL A 31 -31.86 -10.80 4.20
CA VAL A 31 -31.73 -9.71 5.17
C VAL A 31 -30.70 -8.73 4.63
N GLY A 32 -31.06 -7.47 4.44
CA GLY A 32 -30.09 -6.43 4.10
C GLY A 32 -29.14 -6.21 5.28
N ASN A 33 -29.61 -5.54 6.32
CA ASN A 33 -28.78 -5.22 7.48
C ASN A 33 -29.31 -5.91 8.75
N LEU A 34 -28.50 -6.77 9.37
CA LEU A 34 -28.76 -7.34 10.70
C LEU A 34 -27.79 -6.71 11.71
N ILE A 35 -28.31 -5.84 12.58
CA ILE A 35 -27.50 -5.11 13.56
C ILE A 35 -28.01 -5.43 14.96
N LEU A 36 -27.18 -6.09 15.76
CA LEU A 36 -27.49 -6.41 17.17
C LEU A 36 -26.40 -5.82 18.05
N PHE A 37 -26.78 -5.02 19.04
CA PHE A 37 -25.86 -4.45 20.01
C PHE A 37 -26.39 -4.65 21.42
N ALA A 38 -25.57 -5.19 22.31
CA ALA A 38 -25.95 -5.42 23.70
C ALA A 38 -24.80 -5.05 24.65
N SER A 39 -24.97 -4.01 25.45
CA SER A 39 -24.04 -3.62 26.52
C SER A 39 -24.14 -4.49 27.77
N GLU A 40 -25.28 -5.17 27.94
CA GLU A 40 -25.60 -6.00 29.09
C GLU A 40 -25.86 -7.45 28.67
N LYS A 41 -25.53 -8.39 29.53
CA LYS A 41 -25.58 -9.83 29.23
C LYS A 41 -27.02 -10.32 29.11
N GLU A 42 -27.91 -9.72 29.88
CA GLU A 42 -29.33 -10.03 30.04
C GLU A 42 -30.06 -9.92 28.69
N HIS A 43 -29.72 -8.90 27.90
CA HIS A 43 -30.27 -8.66 26.56
C HIS A 43 -30.06 -9.83 25.58
N VAL A 44 -29.05 -10.68 25.79
CA VAL A 44 -28.76 -11.85 24.94
C VAL A 44 -28.84 -13.18 25.68
N ALA A 45 -29.11 -13.16 26.99
CA ALA A 45 -29.04 -14.34 27.85
C ALA A 45 -30.02 -15.44 27.40
N GLY A 46 -31.21 -15.06 26.92
CA GLY A 46 -32.19 -15.99 26.39
C GLY A 46 -31.67 -16.73 25.16
N ILE A 47 -31.02 -16.03 24.23
CA ILE A 47 -30.44 -16.67 23.03
C ILE A 47 -29.26 -17.59 23.41
N LEU A 48 -28.38 -17.13 24.30
CA LEU A 48 -27.18 -17.89 24.67
C LEU A 48 -27.51 -19.19 25.43
N LYS A 49 -28.60 -19.21 26.20
CA LYS A 49 -29.14 -20.42 26.87
C LYS A 49 -29.82 -21.39 25.91
N HIS A 50 -30.19 -20.95 24.71
CA HIS A 50 -30.88 -21.80 23.74
C HIS A 50 -29.92 -22.84 23.14
N ASP A 51 -30.23 -24.13 23.22
CA ASP A 51 -29.32 -25.18 22.72
C ASP A 51 -29.31 -25.28 21.18
N GLN A 52 -30.43 -24.97 20.53
CA GLN A 52 -30.53 -25.03 19.08
C GLN A 52 -30.02 -23.74 18.45
N MET A 53 -29.29 -23.87 17.35
CA MET A 53 -28.94 -22.76 16.47
C MET A 53 -30.17 -22.27 15.71
N PHE A 54 -30.21 -21.00 15.33
CA PHE A 54 -31.27 -20.43 14.50
C PHE A 54 -30.72 -19.88 13.18
N CYS A 55 -31.55 -19.93 12.13
CA CYS A 55 -31.20 -19.40 10.82
C CYS A 55 -31.39 -17.88 10.76
N VAL A 56 -30.48 -17.19 10.06
CA VAL A 56 -30.58 -15.75 9.77
C VAL A 56 -30.77 -15.45 8.28
N GLY A 57 -30.94 -16.49 7.44
CA GLY A 57 -31.03 -16.38 6.00
C GLY A 57 -29.70 -15.92 5.36
N SER A 58 -29.79 -15.31 4.17
CA SER A 58 -28.68 -14.58 3.55
C SER A 58 -28.65 -13.16 4.08
N VAL A 59 -27.49 -12.70 4.56
CA VAL A 59 -27.36 -11.37 5.18
C VAL A 59 -26.39 -10.51 4.38
N GLU A 60 -26.78 -9.34 3.91
CA GLU A 60 -25.84 -8.44 3.22
C GLU A 60 -24.80 -7.89 4.20
N ASN A 61 -25.24 -7.30 5.31
CA ASN A 61 -24.36 -6.77 6.36
C ASN A 61 -24.82 -7.23 7.74
N MET A 62 -23.93 -7.89 8.48
CA MET A 62 -24.16 -8.37 9.84
C MET A 62 -23.21 -7.67 10.81
N SER A 63 -23.75 -6.92 11.76
CA SER A 63 -22.98 -6.22 12.79
C SER A 63 -23.42 -6.67 14.17
N LEU A 64 -22.51 -7.29 14.92
CA LEU A 64 -22.73 -7.74 16.30
C LEU A 64 -21.80 -6.99 17.25
N GLY A 65 -22.36 -6.26 18.21
CA GLY A 65 -21.61 -5.43 19.16
C GLY A 65 -21.89 -5.78 20.62
N GLY A 66 -20.86 -5.69 21.45
CA GLY A 66 -20.95 -6.02 22.87
C GLY A 66 -21.24 -7.50 23.10
N TYR A 67 -22.09 -7.81 24.08
CA TYR A 67 -22.55 -9.19 24.35
C TYR A 67 -23.23 -9.86 23.15
N ALA A 68 -23.72 -9.09 22.16
CA ALA A 68 -24.29 -9.64 20.93
C ALA A 68 -23.27 -10.41 20.09
N VAL A 69 -21.96 -10.16 20.27
CA VAL A 69 -20.91 -10.97 19.63
C VAL A 69 -21.06 -12.45 20.01
N GLY A 70 -21.46 -12.77 21.25
CA GLY A 70 -21.72 -14.15 21.68
C GLY A 70 -22.84 -14.85 20.90
N VAL A 71 -23.80 -14.08 20.35
CA VAL A 71 -24.95 -14.62 19.61
C VAL A 71 -24.52 -15.33 18.33
N ILE A 72 -23.38 -14.96 17.75
CA ILE A 72 -22.84 -15.64 16.55
C ILE A 72 -22.68 -17.15 16.74
N THR A 73 -22.43 -17.59 17.99
CA THR A 73 -22.29 -19.02 18.32
C THR A 73 -23.59 -19.82 18.26
N LYS A 74 -24.71 -19.12 18.10
CA LYS A 74 -26.07 -19.65 18.00
C LYS A 74 -26.69 -19.39 16.62
N MET A 75 -25.98 -18.69 15.74
CA MET A 75 -26.44 -18.44 14.37
C MET A 75 -25.99 -19.56 13.44
N ARG A 76 -26.86 -19.91 12.50
CA ARG A 76 -26.55 -20.74 11.34
C ARG A 76 -26.80 -19.89 10.09
N VAL A 77 -25.75 -19.70 9.28
CA VAL A 77 -25.89 -19.22 7.90
C VAL A 77 -26.07 -20.48 7.05
N TYR A 78 -27.15 -20.54 6.27
CA TYR A 78 -27.46 -21.74 5.50
C TYR A 78 -26.37 -22.00 4.45
N GLU A 79 -25.89 -23.25 4.36
CA GLU A 79 -24.73 -23.61 3.53
C GLU A 79 -25.10 -24.22 2.18
N ALA A 80 -26.34 -24.71 2.02
CA ALA A 80 -26.71 -25.52 0.85
C ALA A 80 -27.01 -24.69 -0.40
N ASP A 81 -27.48 -23.45 -0.23
CA ASP A 81 -27.64 -22.53 -1.35
C ASP A 81 -26.33 -21.75 -1.59
N ILE A 82 -25.88 -21.74 -2.85
CA ILE A 82 -24.75 -20.94 -3.30
C ILE A 82 -24.96 -19.44 -3.07
N PHE A 83 -26.21 -19.01 -2.94
CA PHE A 83 -26.59 -17.61 -2.73
C PHE A 83 -26.67 -17.19 -1.25
N CYS A 84 -26.74 -18.13 -0.31
CA CYS A 84 -26.74 -17.80 1.11
C CYS A 84 -25.34 -17.39 1.57
N ARG A 85 -25.11 -16.07 1.64
CA ARG A 85 -23.84 -15.48 2.05
C ARG A 85 -24.06 -14.36 3.06
N VAL A 86 -23.04 -14.15 3.89
CA VAL A 86 -22.85 -12.91 4.63
C VAL A 86 -21.95 -12.02 3.77
N GLY A 87 -22.41 -10.85 3.36
CA GLY A 87 -21.56 -9.88 2.68
C GLY A 87 -20.48 -9.39 3.63
N GLU A 88 -20.84 -8.56 4.61
CA GLU A 88 -19.93 -8.07 5.63
C GLU A 88 -20.30 -8.60 7.02
N LEU A 89 -19.32 -9.15 7.76
CA LEU A 89 -19.46 -9.55 9.15
C LEU A 89 -18.58 -8.66 10.03
N ILE A 90 -19.21 -7.81 10.85
CA ILE A 90 -18.55 -6.90 11.79
C ILE A 90 -18.79 -7.39 13.21
N LEU A 91 -17.71 -7.68 13.94
CA LEU A 91 -17.75 -8.06 15.36
C LEU A 91 -16.96 -7.05 16.18
N ASP A 92 -17.64 -6.42 17.14
CA ASP A 92 -17.07 -5.35 17.98
C ASP A 92 -17.29 -5.64 19.47
N ALA A 93 -16.19 -5.81 20.21
CA ALA A 93 -16.24 -6.10 21.63
C ALA A 93 -15.26 -5.23 22.42
N SER A 94 -15.77 -4.23 23.12
CA SER A 94 -14.95 -3.35 23.98
C SER A 94 -14.50 -3.98 25.31
N ARG A 95 -15.09 -5.12 25.72
CA ARG A 95 -14.77 -5.84 26.97
C ARG A 95 -14.58 -7.33 26.71
N GLU A 96 -13.76 -7.97 27.54
CA GLU A 96 -13.46 -9.41 27.43
C GLU A 96 -14.71 -10.29 27.63
N GLU A 97 -15.57 -9.93 28.57
CA GLU A 97 -16.82 -10.64 28.85
C GLU A 97 -17.78 -10.72 27.65
N HIS A 98 -17.71 -9.75 26.72
CA HIS A 98 -18.53 -9.72 25.51
C HIS A 98 -18.24 -10.92 24.59
N VAL A 99 -17.01 -11.44 24.61
CA VAL A 99 -16.56 -12.57 23.79
C VAL A 99 -16.49 -13.89 24.56
N ALA A 100 -16.79 -13.90 25.86
CA ALA A 100 -16.66 -15.08 26.72
C ALA A 100 -17.45 -16.29 26.21
N ALA A 101 -18.66 -16.06 25.67
CA ALA A 101 -19.48 -17.13 25.09
C ALA A 101 -18.81 -17.79 23.87
N VAL A 102 -18.09 -17.01 23.05
CA VAL A 102 -17.36 -17.49 21.88
C VAL A 102 -16.09 -18.22 22.30
N LEU A 103 -15.32 -17.64 23.22
CA LEU A 103 -14.07 -18.23 23.72
C LEU A 103 -14.30 -19.53 24.49
N GLY A 104 -15.44 -19.66 25.17
CA GLY A 104 -15.85 -20.88 25.88
C GLY A 104 -16.12 -22.08 24.96
N LYS A 105 -16.26 -21.88 23.63
CA LYS A 105 -16.39 -22.99 22.68
C LYS A 105 -15.05 -23.72 22.55
N LYS A 106 -15.05 -25.02 22.86
CA LYS A 106 -13.86 -25.88 22.73
C LYS A 106 -13.36 -25.97 21.28
N LYS A 107 -14.28 -26.12 20.33
CA LYS A 107 -13.98 -26.23 18.89
C LYS A 107 -14.28 -24.90 18.18
N PRO A 108 -13.49 -24.51 17.17
CA PRO A 108 -13.87 -23.44 16.26
C PRO A 108 -15.20 -23.77 15.57
N PHE A 109 -15.95 -22.75 15.15
CA PHE A 109 -17.27 -22.89 14.54
C PHE A 109 -17.31 -22.25 13.15
N CYS A 110 -18.23 -22.74 12.31
CA CYS A 110 -18.41 -22.21 10.97
C CYS A 110 -19.17 -20.88 11.02
N VAL A 111 -18.65 -19.83 10.38
CA VAL A 111 -19.39 -18.56 10.15
C VAL A 111 -20.13 -18.54 8.82
N GLY A 112 -20.10 -19.66 8.07
CA GLY A 112 -20.68 -19.77 6.75
C GLY A 112 -19.80 -19.14 5.66
N ARG A 113 -20.46 -18.73 4.57
CA ARG A 113 -19.84 -18.06 3.42
C ARG A 113 -19.81 -16.55 3.68
N VAL A 114 -18.68 -16.03 4.14
CA VAL A 114 -18.53 -14.61 4.50
C VAL A 114 -17.58 -13.94 3.54
N LYS A 115 -18.02 -12.87 2.87
CA LYS A 115 -17.19 -12.15 1.90
C LYS A 115 -16.15 -11.27 2.61
N GLU A 116 -16.51 -10.56 3.67
CA GLU A 116 -15.61 -9.67 4.42
C GLU A 116 -15.81 -9.84 5.93
N ILE A 117 -14.71 -9.90 6.70
CA ILE A 117 -14.74 -10.01 8.17
C ILE A 117 -13.99 -8.82 8.79
N THR A 118 -14.66 -8.11 9.69
CA THR A 118 -14.08 -7.04 10.50
C THR A 118 -14.15 -7.41 11.98
N LEU A 119 -12.99 -7.47 12.64
CA LEU A 119 -12.86 -7.74 14.08
C LEU A 119 -12.28 -6.52 14.80
N LYS A 120 -13.00 -5.99 15.78
CA LYS A 120 -12.57 -4.85 16.59
C LYS A 120 -12.39 -5.20 18.06
N ASP A 121 -11.30 -4.69 18.64
CA ASP A 121 -10.96 -4.82 20.05
C ASP A 121 -10.95 -6.28 20.54
N TYR A 122 -11.66 -6.64 21.61
CA TYR A 122 -11.66 -8.02 22.12
C TYR A 122 -12.24 -9.02 21.11
N ALA A 123 -12.97 -8.59 20.07
CA ALA A 123 -13.39 -9.49 19.00
C ALA A 123 -12.19 -10.03 18.19
N VAL A 124 -10.99 -9.45 18.30
CA VAL A 124 -9.78 -10.05 17.73
C VAL A 124 -9.45 -11.39 18.40
N SER A 125 -9.74 -11.54 19.69
CA SER A 125 -9.47 -12.78 20.44
C SER A 125 -10.24 -14.01 19.93
N ILE A 126 -11.34 -13.80 19.20
CA ILE A 126 -12.16 -14.89 18.65
C ILE A 126 -11.70 -15.33 17.26
N LEU A 127 -10.75 -14.65 16.62
CA LEU A 127 -10.20 -15.02 15.31
C LEU A 127 -9.84 -16.53 15.21
N PRO A 128 -9.19 -17.15 16.22
CA PRO A 128 -8.89 -18.60 16.18
C PRO A 128 -10.11 -19.53 16.25
N LYS A 129 -11.28 -18.99 16.64
CA LYS A 129 -12.55 -19.72 16.73
C LYS A 129 -13.38 -19.59 15.46
N LEU A 130 -13.04 -18.67 14.56
CA LEU A 130 -13.76 -18.47 13.31
C LEU A 130 -13.23 -19.45 12.25
N ARG A 131 -14.14 -20.19 11.61
CA ARG A 131 -13.85 -20.97 10.40
C ARG A 131 -14.79 -20.51 9.29
N PRO A 132 -14.30 -19.80 8.26
CA PRO A 132 -15.06 -19.65 7.03
C PRO A 132 -15.36 -21.02 6.42
N HIS A 133 -16.42 -21.12 5.64
CA HIS A 133 -16.76 -22.33 4.91
C HIS A 133 -15.63 -22.72 3.94
N LYS A 134 -15.20 -23.99 3.95
CA LYS A 134 -14.02 -24.50 3.22
C LYS A 134 -14.00 -24.21 1.71
N ASP A 135 -15.17 -24.07 1.10
CA ASP A 135 -15.34 -23.86 -0.34
C ASP A 135 -15.56 -22.38 -0.70
N PHE A 136 -15.29 -21.44 0.22
CA PHE A 136 -15.60 -20.03 0.03
C PHE A 136 -14.40 -19.09 0.30
N GLU A 137 -13.84 -18.52 -0.75
CA GLU A 137 -12.76 -17.53 -0.62
C GLU A 137 -13.29 -16.22 -0.01
N VAL A 138 -12.69 -15.79 1.09
CA VAL A 138 -13.01 -14.53 1.78
C VAL A 138 -12.25 -13.39 1.09
N GLU A 139 -12.95 -12.33 0.70
CA GLU A 139 -12.31 -11.21 0.02
C GLU A 139 -11.48 -10.34 0.97
N GLY A 140 -11.88 -10.21 2.24
CA GLY A 140 -11.21 -9.30 3.18
C GLY A 140 -11.24 -9.73 4.64
N LEU A 141 -10.12 -9.52 5.33
CA LEU A 141 -10.00 -9.55 6.79
C LEU A 141 -9.47 -8.20 7.27
N LEU A 142 -10.26 -7.48 8.08
CA LEU A 142 -9.84 -6.30 8.81
C LEU A 142 -9.78 -6.63 10.31
N VAL A 143 -8.63 -6.41 10.93
CA VAL A 143 -8.43 -6.65 12.37
C VAL A 143 -7.87 -5.37 13.00
N ASP A 144 -8.59 -4.82 13.96
CA ASP A 144 -8.24 -3.57 14.63
C ASP A 144 -8.27 -3.77 16.15
N ALA A 145 -7.11 -3.59 16.80
CA ALA A 145 -6.98 -3.78 18.23
C ALA A 145 -6.30 -2.57 18.88
N SER A 146 -7.09 -1.76 19.57
CA SER A 146 -6.61 -0.54 20.22
C SER A 146 -5.71 -0.77 21.46
N ARG A 147 -5.70 -1.99 22.03
CA ARG A 147 -4.95 -2.33 23.25
C ARG A 147 -4.32 -3.71 23.16
N ASN A 148 -3.15 -3.91 23.78
CA ASN A 148 -2.45 -5.20 23.82
C ASN A 148 -3.33 -6.36 24.35
N LYS A 149 -4.12 -6.08 25.39
CA LYS A 149 -5.04 -7.09 25.98
C LYS A 149 -6.05 -7.67 24.98
N HIS A 150 -6.36 -6.96 23.89
CA HIS A 150 -7.29 -7.41 22.85
C HIS A 150 -6.70 -8.55 22.01
N VAL A 151 -5.37 -8.61 21.86
CA VAL A 151 -4.66 -9.63 21.07
C VAL A 151 -3.99 -10.72 21.93
N ALA A 152 -3.89 -10.51 23.24
CA ALA A 152 -3.19 -11.41 24.16
C ALA A 152 -3.63 -12.88 24.05
N ALA A 153 -4.93 -13.14 23.86
CA ALA A 153 -5.44 -14.50 23.69
C ALA A 153 -4.96 -15.17 22.40
N VAL A 154 -4.78 -14.41 21.31
CA VAL A 154 -4.26 -14.91 20.03
C VAL A 154 -2.76 -15.17 20.13
N LEU A 155 -2.02 -14.27 20.77
CA LEU A 155 -0.57 -14.38 20.92
C LEU A 155 -0.16 -15.58 21.79
N LYS A 156 -0.96 -15.91 22.81
CA LYS A 156 -0.73 -17.07 23.70
C LYS A 156 -0.96 -18.43 23.03
N GLN A 157 -1.54 -18.48 21.84
CA GLN A 157 -1.78 -19.75 21.17
C GLN A 157 -0.54 -20.23 20.43
N ASP A 158 -0.20 -21.51 20.60
CA ASP A 158 0.90 -22.15 19.87
C ASP A 158 0.51 -22.44 18.41
N GLN A 159 -0.79 -22.60 18.15
CA GLN A 159 -1.29 -22.90 16.83
C GLN A 159 -1.30 -21.66 15.94
N THR A 160 -0.70 -21.78 14.75
CA THR A 160 -0.81 -20.77 13.70
C THR A 160 -2.24 -20.74 13.15
N LEU A 161 -2.76 -19.53 12.96
CA LEU A 161 -4.01 -19.27 12.27
C LEU A 161 -3.81 -19.55 10.78
N CYS A 162 -4.48 -20.58 10.27
CA CYS A 162 -4.54 -20.82 8.83
C CYS A 162 -5.53 -19.83 8.19
N VAL A 163 -5.01 -18.72 7.68
CA VAL A 163 -5.76 -17.64 7.03
C VAL A 163 -5.74 -17.83 5.51
N GLY A 164 -5.62 -19.07 5.03
CA GLY A 164 -5.44 -19.42 3.62
C GLY A 164 -6.68 -19.21 2.76
N MET A 165 -7.54 -18.23 3.06
CA MET A 165 -8.76 -17.95 2.30
C MET A 165 -8.98 -16.46 2.07
N PHE A 166 -8.07 -15.58 2.54
CA PHE A 166 -8.30 -14.14 2.52
C PHE A 166 -7.49 -13.47 1.41
N LYS A 167 -8.17 -12.83 0.45
CA LYS A 167 -7.49 -12.04 -0.59
C LYS A 167 -6.80 -10.82 -0.01
N ASN A 168 -7.46 -10.11 0.91
CA ASN A 168 -6.93 -8.91 1.53
C ASN A 168 -6.87 -9.07 3.06
N ILE A 169 -5.74 -8.72 3.66
CA ILE A 169 -5.53 -8.71 5.11
C ILE A 169 -5.09 -7.32 5.53
N ASN A 170 -5.84 -6.70 6.44
CA ASN A 170 -5.53 -5.38 7.01
C ASN A 170 -5.46 -5.49 8.54
N LEU A 171 -4.27 -5.24 9.10
CA LEU A 171 -4.01 -5.28 10.54
C LEU A 171 -3.68 -3.87 11.03
N LYS A 172 -4.42 -3.41 12.04
CA LYS A 172 -4.25 -2.08 12.64
C LYS A 172 -3.87 -2.16 14.11
N GLU A 173 -2.96 -1.28 14.51
CA GLU A 173 -2.52 -1.12 15.88
C GLU A 173 -1.98 -2.43 16.47
N TYR A 174 -2.37 -2.84 17.68
CA TYR A 174 -1.85 -4.08 18.29
C TYR A 174 -2.20 -5.34 17.49
N ALA A 175 -3.15 -5.27 16.55
CA ALA A 175 -3.46 -6.39 15.66
C ALA A 175 -2.27 -6.73 14.76
N VAL A 176 -1.38 -5.78 14.47
CA VAL A 176 -0.13 -6.04 13.76
C VAL A 176 0.73 -7.09 14.50
N GLY A 177 0.68 -7.10 15.83
CA GLY A 177 1.34 -8.09 16.69
C GLY A 177 0.98 -9.55 16.39
N ILE A 178 -0.21 -9.81 15.82
CA ILE A 178 -0.66 -11.19 15.51
C ILE A 178 -0.12 -11.71 14.18
N LEU A 179 0.57 -10.88 13.39
CA LEU A 179 1.05 -11.25 12.06
C LEU A 179 1.89 -12.56 12.06
N PRO A 180 2.83 -12.80 13.01
CA PRO A 180 3.56 -14.06 13.08
C PRO A 180 2.68 -15.30 13.34
N LYS A 181 1.47 -15.10 13.86
CA LYS A 181 0.48 -16.17 14.06
C LYS A 181 -0.34 -16.44 12.80
N ILE A 182 -0.30 -15.58 11.80
CA ILE A 182 -1.02 -15.75 10.54
C ILE A 182 -0.16 -16.58 9.58
N ARG A 183 -0.61 -17.80 9.29
CA ARG A 183 0.01 -18.67 8.27
C ARG A 183 -0.84 -18.69 7.01
N ILE A 184 -0.27 -18.16 5.94
CA ILE A 184 -0.80 -18.28 4.58
C ILE A 184 -0.34 -19.62 4.03
N ARG A 185 -1.29 -20.44 3.58
CA ARG A 185 -0.99 -21.74 2.95
C ARG A 185 -0.32 -21.51 1.60
N GLU A 186 0.63 -22.36 1.23
CA GLU A 186 1.44 -22.23 0.00
C GLU A 186 0.61 -22.17 -1.29
N SER A 187 -0.57 -22.78 -1.30
CA SER A 187 -1.49 -22.78 -2.43
C SER A 187 -2.25 -21.46 -2.63
N PHE A 188 -2.15 -20.51 -1.70
CA PHE A 188 -2.92 -19.26 -1.73
C PHE A 188 -2.00 -18.06 -1.95
N ILE A 189 -2.53 -17.08 -2.67
CA ILE A 189 -1.91 -15.78 -2.91
C ILE A 189 -2.76 -14.73 -2.22
N VAL A 190 -2.15 -13.98 -1.30
CA VAL A 190 -2.78 -12.81 -0.71
C VAL A 190 -2.57 -11.63 -1.67
N GLU A 191 -3.65 -11.06 -2.18
CA GLU A 191 -3.65 -9.92 -3.08
C GLU A 191 -3.06 -8.67 -2.40
N ARG A 192 -3.38 -8.46 -1.11
CA ARG A 192 -2.91 -7.32 -0.33
C ARG A 192 -2.74 -7.64 1.15
N LEU A 193 -1.55 -7.38 1.69
CA LEU A 193 -1.28 -7.28 3.12
C LEU A 193 -1.05 -5.82 3.49
N SER A 194 -1.83 -5.26 4.40
CA SER A 194 -1.70 -3.87 4.86
C SER A 194 -1.55 -3.82 6.38
N LEU A 195 -0.50 -3.16 6.85
CA LEU A 195 -0.16 -3.03 8.27
C LEU A 195 -0.11 -1.54 8.63
N TYR A 196 -0.84 -1.17 9.69
CA TYR A 196 -0.85 0.18 10.24
C TYR A 196 -0.53 0.13 11.72
N ALA A 197 0.47 0.89 12.17
CA ALA A 197 0.80 1.02 13.59
C ALA A 197 1.18 2.46 13.92
N SER A 198 0.38 3.12 14.75
CA SER A 198 0.62 4.50 15.18
C SER A 198 1.65 4.64 16.31
N ARG A 199 1.98 3.54 17.02
CA ARG A 199 2.92 3.52 18.16
C ARG A 199 3.87 2.33 18.09
N GLU A 200 5.06 2.46 18.67
CA GLU A 200 6.08 1.40 18.70
C GLU A 200 5.57 0.10 19.37
N GLU A 201 4.85 0.24 20.49
CA GLU A 201 4.30 -0.89 21.24
C GLU A 201 3.33 -1.77 20.44
N HIS A 202 2.75 -1.25 19.35
CA HIS A 202 1.86 -2.01 18.46
C HIS A 202 2.60 -3.10 17.68
N VAL A 203 3.90 -2.92 17.44
CA VAL A 203 4.75 -3.85 16.66
C VAL A 203 5.73 -4.63 17.51
N ALA A 204 5.81 -4.36 18.83
CA ALA A 204 6.78 -4.97 19.74
C ALA A 204 6.82 -6.50 19.64
N ALA A 205 5.66 -7.16 19.67
CA ALA A 205 5.55 -8.62 19.58
C ALA A 205 6.14 -9.22 18.28
N VAL A 206 6.19 -8.44 17.20
CA VAL A 206 6.78 -8.85 15.91
C VAL A 206 8.27 -8.52 15.87
N VAL A 207 8.66 -7.34 16.34
CA VAL A 207 10.06 -6.87 16.33
C VAL A 207 10.94 -7.68 17.28
N GLU A 208 10.39 -8.11 18.42
CA GLU A 208 11.07 -8.97 19.41
C GLU A 208 11.32 -10.40 18.93
N GLN A 209 10.71 -10.82 17.80
CA GLN A 209 11.01 -12.13 17.21
C GLN A 209 12.48 -12.20 16.81
N THR A 210 13.19 -13.22 17.28
CA THR A 210 14.61 -13.42 16.95
C THR A 210 14.79 -13.75 15.47
N ASN A 211 13.90 -14.58 14.92
CA ASN A 211 13.98 -15.06 13.55
C ASN A 211 12.94 -14.34 12.66
N PRO A 212 13.30 -13.99 11.41
CA PRO A 212 12.33 -13.61 10.40
C PRO A 212 11.32 -14.74 10.17
N PHE A 213 10.07 -14.39 9.82
CA PHE A 213 9.00 -15.34 9.55
C PHE A 213 8.43 -15.18 8.14
N CYS A 214 7.92 -16.28 7.58
CA CYS A 214 7.37 -16.29 6.24
C CYS A 214 5.90 -15.86 6.24
N VAL A 215 5.56 -14.84 5.46
CA VAL A 215 4.16 -14.43 5.20
C VAL A 215 3.56 -15.12 3.98
N GLY A 216 4.24 -16.11 3.39
CA GLY A 216 3.75 -16.83 2.21
C GLY A 216 3.84 -16.01 0.93
N ARG A 217 2.87 -16.18 0.03
CA ARG A 217 2.79 -15.52 -1.28
C ARG A 217 1.89 -14.29 -1.18
N VAL A 218 2.46 -13.10 -1.29
CA VAL A 218 1.73 -11.83 -1.13
C VAL A 218 2.02 -10.91 -2.31
N ARG A 219 1.02 -10.63 -3.13
CA ARG A 219 1.14 -9.81 -4.34
C ARG A 219 1.43 -8.35 -4.03
N GLY A 220 0.79 -7.79 -3.00
CA GLY A 220 0.96 -6.38 -2.62
C GLY A 220 1.11 -6.20 -1.11
N MET A 221 2.02 -5.33 -0.69
CA MET A 221 2.26 -5.00 0.71
C MET A 221 2.17 -3.49 0.96
N GLY A 222 1.57 -3.10 2.08
CA GLY A 222 1.46 -1.73 2.55
C GLY A 222 1.86 -1.60 4.02
N PHE A 223 2.75 -0.66 4.34
CA PHE A 223 3.23 -0.39 5.70
C PHE A 223 3.09 1.08 6.04
N ASN A 224 2.45 1.39 7.17
CA ASN A 224 2.26 2.77 7.63
C ASN A 224 2.71 2.94 9.09
N GLY A 225 3.45 4.00 9.36
CA GLY A 225 3.93 4.34 10.70
C GLY A 225 4.98 3.35 11.21
N TYR A 226 4.87 2.93 12.46
CA TYR A 226 5.78 1.94 13.07
C TYR A 226 5.70 0.55 12.42
N ALA A 227 4.68 0.26 11.61
CA ALA A 227 4.57 -1.01 10.90
C ALA A 227 5.75 -1.24 9.93
N VAL A 228 6.41 -0.17 9.48
CA VAL A 228 7.60 -0.24 8.62
C VAL A 228 8.76 -1.00 9.30
N ARG A 229 8.86 -0.96 10.64
CA ARG A 229 9.89 -1.69 11.41
C ARG A 229 9.77 -3.21 11.31
N ILE A 230 8.67 -3.72 10.75
CA ILE A 230 8.45 -5.15 10.55
C ILE A 230 9.14 -5.67 9.29
N LEU A 231 9.45 -4.82 8.30
CA LEU A 231 10.12 -5.23 7.06
C LEU A 231 11.33 -6.17 7.29
N PRO A 232 12.29 -5.83 8.19
CA PRO A 232 13.34 -6.73 8.72
C PRO A 232 12.96 -8.16 9.09
N LYS A 233 11.73 -8.37 9.54
CA LYS A 233 11.25 -9.65 10.09
C LYS A 233 10.45 -10.45 9.07
N LEU A 234 10.19 -9.90 7.89
CA LEU A 234 9.41 -10.58 6.86
C LEU A 234 10.30 -11.38 5.93
N ARG A 235 9.85 -12.59 5.62
CA ARG A 235 10.29 -13.36 4.47
C ARG A 235 9.11 -13.62 3.56
N ILE A 236 9.34 -13.49 2.26
CA ILE A 236 8.38 -13.91 1.24
C ILE A 236 8.84 -15.24 0.69
N HIS A 237 7.90 -16.02 0.18
CA HIS A 237 8.21 -17.27 -0.49
C HIS A 237 9.16 -17.02 -1.67
N LYS A 238 10.30 -17.73 -1.74
CA LYS A 238 11.37 -17.55 -2.74
C LYS A 238 10.88 -17.53 -4.20
N ASP A 239 9.84 -18.31 -4.50
CA ASP A 239 9.28 -18.43 -5.85
C ASP A 239 8.18 -17.39 -6.14
N PHE A 240 8.13 -16.29 -5.38
CA PHE A 240 7.06 -15.29 -5.48
C PHE A 240 7.60 -13.85 -5.46
N ALA A 241 7.35 -13.12 -6.55
CA ALA A 241 7.70 -11.70 -6.67
C ALA A 241 6.59 -10.82 -6.08
N VAL A 242 6.99 -9.77 -5.35
CA VAL A 242 6.04 -8.77 -4.84
C VAL A 242 5.78 -7.75 -5.93
N GLU A 243 4.54 -7.66 -6.39
CA GLU A 243 4.18 -6.73 -7.46
C GLU A 243 4.12 -5.28 -6.97
N ARG A 244 3.68 -5.05 -5.72
CA ARG A 244 3.46 -3.70 -5.17
C ARG A 244 3.94 -3.57 -3.73
N LEU A 245 4.78 -2.60 -3.47
CA LEU A 245 5.20 -2.19 -2.13
C LEU A 245 4.83 -0.72 -1.90
N TRP A 246 4.08 -0.45 -0.82
CA TRP A 246 3.77 0.91 -0.37
C TRP A 246 4.27 1.12 1.06
N VAL A 247 5.06 2.16 1.29
CA VAL A 247 5.61 2.54 2.60
C VAL A 247 5.33 4.02 2.85
N ASP A 248 4.68 4.34 3.97
CA ASP A 248 4.41 5.69 4.43
C ASP A 248 4.92 5.85 5.87
N ALA A 249 6.01 6.59 6.04
CA ALA A 249 6.66 6.79 7.33
C ALA A 249 6.88 8.29 7.58
N SER A 250 6.08 8.89 8.45
CA SER A 250 6.18 10.32 8.77
C SER A 250 7.26 10.69 9.80
N ARG A 251 7.97 9.72 10.39
CA ARG A 251 9.01 9.96 11.42
C ARG A 251 10.21 9.05 11.18
N ASN A 252 11.41 9.55 11.46
CA ASN A 252 12.67 8.79 11.29
C ASN A 252 12.69 7.48 12.09
N GLU A 253 12.14 7.47 13.30
CA GLU A 253 12.04 6.28 14.15
C GLU A 253 11.23 5.13 13.53
N HIS A 254 10.34 5.41 12.57
CA HIS A 254 9.60 4.38 11.84
C HIS A 254 10.51 3.54 10.93
N VAL A 255 11.59 4.13 10.41
CA VAL A 255 12.53 3.49 9.47
C VAL A 255 13.87 3.13 10.11
N ALA A 256 14.17 3.63 11.31
CA ALA A 256 15.46 3.44 11.98
C ALA A 256 15.87 1.96 12.15
N ALA A 257 14.92 1.04 12.31
CA ALA A 257 15.22 -0.39 12.39
C ALA A 257 15.60 -1.00 11.03
N VAL A 258 15.01 -0.47 9.95
CA VAL A 258 15.25 -0.91 8.57
C VAL A 258 16.64 -0.45 8.13
N LEU A 259 17.00 0.80 8.38
CA LEU A 259 18.29 1.40 8.00
C LEU A 259 19.51 0.85 8.77
N LYS A 260 19.29 0.12 9.87
CA LYS A 260 20.36 -0.48 10.68
C LYS A 260 20.72 -1.89 10.22
N GLN A 261 20.01 -2.44 9.24
CA GLN A 261 20.16 -3.82 8.82
C GLN A 261 20.99 -3.91 7.55
N ASP A 262 22.04 -4.72 7.57
CA ASP A 262 22.93 -4.92 6.41
C ASP A 262 22.40 -5.94 5.38
N GLN A 263 21.17 -6.44 5.57
CA GLN A 263 20.59 -7.51 4.76
C GLN A 263 19.45 -6.98 3.88
N VAL A 264 19.51 -7.32 2.59
CA VAL A 264 18.45 -7.06 1.63
C VAL A 264 17.17 -7.81 2.03
N PHE A 265 16.04 -7.10 2.10
CA PHE A 265 14.76 -7.66 2.56
C PHE A 265 14.06 -8.52 1.52
N PHE A 266 14.19 -8.13 0.25
CA PHE A 266 13.47 -8.73 -0.87
C PHE A 266 14.46 -9.38 -1.83
N ASP A 267 14.58 -10.70 -1.74
CA ASP A 267 15.28 -11.53 -2.73
C ASP A 267 14.40 -11.81 -3.98
N GLY A 268 13.14 -11.36 -3.94
CA GLY A 268 12.21 -11.41 -5.07
C GLY A 268 12.07 -10.05 -5.74
N GLY A 269 11.86 -10.04 -7.06
CA GLY A 269 11.68 -8.80 -7.82
C GLY A 269 10.51 -7.95 -7.30
N LEU A 270 10.71 -6.62 -7.22
CA LEU A 270 9.71 -5.62 -6.85
C LEU A 270 9.24 -4.87 -8.10
N ARG A 271 8.02 -5.11 -8.59
CA ARG A 271 7.55 -4.41 -9.81
C ARG A 271 7.18 -2.95 -9.58
N SER A 272 6.58 -2.63 -8.44
CA SER A 272 6.10 -1.27 -8.14
C SER A 272 6.44 -0.87 -6.71
N ILE A 273 7.09 0.28 -6.55
CA ILE A 273 7.52 0.83 -5.28
C ILE A 273 6.91 2.23 -5.12
N TRP A 274 6.17 2.44 -4.03
CA TRP A 274 5.69 3.75 -3.60
C TRP A 274 6.20 4.05 -2.19
N LEU A 275 7.10 5.02 -2.09
CA LEU A 275 7.65 5.46 -0.81
C LEU A 275 7.24 6.90 -0.53
N LYS A 276 6.82 7.17 0.70
CA LYS A 276 6.38 8.49 1.16
C LYS A 276 7.06 8.89 2.47
N ASP A 277 7.41 10.16 2.56
CA ASP A 277 8.09 10.81 3.69
C ASP A 277 9.42 10.09 4.01
N TYR A 278 9.74 9.79 5.28
CA TYR A 278 10.93 8.99 5.62
C TYR A 278 10.92 7.60 4.99
N GLY A 279 9.79 7.11 4.46
CA GLY A 279 9.76 5.89 3.67
C GLY A 279 10.69 5.95 2.46
N VAL A 280 11.00 7.14 1.92
CA VAL A 280 11.98 7.29 0.83
C VAL A 280 13.38 6.83 1.26
N SER A 281 13.71 6.94 2.56
CA SER A 281 15.06 6.65 3.04
C SER A 281 15.43 5.17 2.97
N ILE A 282 14.44 4.27 2.88
CA ILE A 282 14.69 2.83 2.79
C ILE A 282 14.92 2.35 1.35
N LEU A 283 14.83 3.23 0.35
CA LEU A 283 15.00 2.87 -1.06
C LEU A 283 16.32 2.11 -1.35
N PRO A 284 17.48 2.51 -0.80
CA PRO A 284 18.73 1.76 -1.00
C PRO A 284 18.62 0.30 -0.53
N GLU A 285 17.88 0.05 0.55
CA GLU A 285 17.70 -1.29 1.13
C GLU A 285 16.70 -2.16 0.37
N LEU A 286 15.95 -1.57 -0.57
CA LEU A 286 15.02 -2.27 -1.46
C LEU A 286 15.63 -2.56 -2.83
N SER A 287 16.80 -2.01 -3.13
CA SER A 287 17.41 -2.04 -4.45
C SER A 287 18.51 -3.10 -4.53
N HIS A 288 18.42 -3.98 -5.52
CA HIS A 288 19.50 -4.88 -5.91
C HIS A 288 19.84 -4.62 -7.38
N GLU A 289 21.05 -4.97 -7.83
CA GLU A 289 21.47 -4.76 -9.22
C GLU A 289 20.53 -5.43 -10.23
N ASP A 290 19.92 -6.55 -9.83
CA ASP A 290 18.99 -7.34 -10.64
C ASP A 290 17.50 -6.99 -10.43
N CYS A 291 17.18 -5.96 -9.65
CA CYS A 291 15.80 -5.63 -9.32
C CYS A 291 15.10 -4.91 -10.49
N GLU A 292 14.17 -5.59 -11.16
CA GLU A 292 13.32 -5.00 -12.20
C GLU A 292 12.12 -4.22 -11.60
N VAL A 293 12.32 -2.93 -11.36
CA VAL A 293 11.26 -2.02 -10.87
C VAL A 293 10.57 -1.34 -12.04
N GLU A 294 9.36 -1.75 -12.40
CA GLU A 294 8.60 -1.08 -13.46
C GLU A 294 8.11 0.32 -13.05
N TYR A 295 7.68 0.50 -11.80
CA TYR A 295 7.10 1.75 -11.30
C TYR A 295 7.78 2.21 -10.01
N LEU A 296 8.42 3.38 -10.04
CA LEU A 296 9.03 4.01 -8.86
C LEU A 296 8.40 5.37 -8.59
N ARG A 297 7.67 5.48 -7.47
CA ARG A 297 7.06 6.73 -7.01
C ARG A 297 7.62 7.12 -5.64
N LEU A 298 8.23 8.30 -5.57
CA LEU A 298 8.80 8.85 -4.34
C LEU A 298 8.18 10.21 -4.02
N HIS A 299 7.79 10.42 -2.77
CA HIS A 299 7.28 11.70 -2.29
C HIS A 299 7.91 12.02 -0.94
N ALA A 300 8.65 13.12 -0.85
CA ALA A 300 9.27 13.57 0.39
C ALA A 300 9.03 15.07 0.61
N LYS A 301 8.23 15.40 1.62
CA LYS A 301 7.85 16.78 1.96
C LYS A 301 8.95 17.62 2.61
N GLU A 302 9.84 16.98 3.34
CA GLU A 302 10.86 17.62 4.16
C GLU A 302 12.24 17.12 3.75
N LYS A 303 13.28 17.94 3.96
CA LYS A 303 14.66 17.62 3.58
C LYS A 303 15.18 16.40 4.35
N GLU A 304 14.77 16.28 5.60
CA GLU A 304 15.14 15.24 6.55
C GLU A 304 14.69 13.85 6.07
N HIS A 305 13.61 13.78 5.28
CA HIS A 305 13.10 12.53 4.70
C HIS A 305 14.08 11.87 3.72
N VAL A 306 14.93 12.66 3.07
CA VAL A 306 15.92 12.18 2.07
C VAL A 306 17.36 12.25 2.56
N ALA A 307 17.62 12.91 3.70
CA ALA A 307 18.96 13.16 4.22
C ALA A 307 19.80 11.88 4.30
N ALA A 308 19.25 10.81 4.90
CA ALA A 308 19.95 9.54 5.04
C ALA A 308 20.41 8.94 3.69
N VAL A 309 19.64 9.11 2.61
CA VAL A 309 20.02 8.61 1.27
C VAL A 309 21.08 9.50 0.64
N LEU A 310 20.97 10.81 0.82
CA LEU A 310 21.93 11.77 0.26
C LEU A 310 23.31 11.70 0.94
N GLU A 311 23.33 11.34 2.23
CA GLU A 311 24.55 11.13 3.02
C GLU A 311 25.31 9.85 2.63
N GLN A 312 24.64 8.85 2.03
CA GLN A 312 25.33 7.65 1.58
C GLN A 312 26.33 7.96 0.47
N GLU A 313 27.58 7.50 0.60
CA GLU A 313 28.60 7.69 -0.44
C GLU A 313 28.25 6.91 -1.73
N LYS A 314 27.65 5.73 -1.56
CA LYS A 314 27.30 4.84 -2.66
C LYS A 314 26.02 5.30 -3.35
N THR A 315 26.05 5.30 -4.67
CA THR A 315 24.86 5.32 -5.49
C THR A 315 24.21 3.94 -5.51
N PHE A 316 22.94 3.86 -5.87
CA PHE A 316 22.24 2.58 -6.03
C PHE A 316 21.62 2.47 -7.41
N ARG A 317 21.66 1.24 -7.93
CA ARG A 317 21.12 0.88 -9.23
C ARG A 317 19.72 0.36 -9.04
N VAL A 318 18.77 0.96 -9.74
CA VAL A 318 17.44 0.37 -9.94
C VAL A 318 17.44 -0.16 -11.36
N GLY A 319 16.95 -1.38 -11.57
CA GLY A 319 16.98 -2.05 -12.87
C GLY A 319 16.09 -1.37 -13.92
N ARG A 320 15.28 -2.14 -14.63
CA ARG A 320 14.47 -1.63 -15.75
C ARG A 320 13.28 -0.79 -15.28
N LEU A 321 13.46 0.54 -15.23
CA LEU A 321 12.43 1.52 -14.89
C LEU A 321 11.54 1.87 -16.09
N LYS A 322 10.24 1.56 -16.00
CA LYS A 322 9.26 2.04 -16.98
C LYS A 322 8.72 3.41 -16.60
N ARG A 323 8.40 3.65 -15.33
CA ARG A 323 7.82 4.92 -14.85
C ARG A 323 8.49 5.41 -13.58
N VAL A 324 8.90 6.67 -13.58
CA VAL A 324 9.53 7.35 -12.46
C VAL A 324 8.73 8.61 -12.14
N GLU A 325 8.31 8.74 -10.89
CA GLU A 325 7.60 9.94 -10.41
C GLU A 325 8.17 10.40 -9.06
N PHE A 326 8.92 11.51 -9.07
CA PHE A 326 9.48 12.11 -7.86
C PHE A 326 8.82 13.46 -7.57
N ARG A 327 8.41 13.66 -6.31
CA ARG A 327 7.78 14.88 -5.83
C ARG A 327 8.53 15.48 -4.65
N GLU A 328 8.67 16.80 -4.66
CA GLU A 328 9.30 17.64 -3.64
C GLU A 328 10.77 17.24 -3.41
N TYR A 329 11.23 17.09 -2.16
CA TYR A 329 12.63 16.71 -1.86
C TYR A 329 13.03 15.34 -2.44
N ALA A 330 12.07 14.50 -2.83
CA ALA A 330 12.38 13.23 -3.48
C ALA A 330 13.09 13.42 -4.83
N VAL A 331 12.97 14.58 -5.47
CA VAL A 331 13.74 14.89 -6.70
C VAL A 331 15.24 14.86 -6.43
N SER A 332 15.68 15.23 -5.22
CA SER A 332 17.11 15.19 -4.84
C SER A 332 17.71 13.78 -4.87
N ILE A 333 16.89 12.73 -4.69
CA ILE A 333 17.32 11.33 -4.76
C ILE A 333 17.86 10.94 -6.13
N LEU A 334 17.48 11.67 -7.19
CA LEU A 334 17.98 11.43 -8.53
C LEU A 334 19.51 11.50 -8.60
N SER A 335 20.17 12.31 -7.75
CA SER A 335 21.64 12.39 -7.66
C SER A 335 22.33 11.10 -7.20
N LYS A 336 21.59 10.19 -6.56
CA LYS A 336 22.07 8.90 -6.05
C LYS A 336 21.60 7.70 -6.88
N LEU A 337 20.63 7.93 -7.77
CA LEU A 337 20.03 6.89 -8.58
C LEU A 337 20.83 6.69 -9.87
N ILE A 338 21.27 5.46 -10.12
CA ILE A 338 21.82 5.05 -11.42
C ILE A 338 20.72 4.37 -12.22
N ILE A 339 20.36 4.98 -13.35
CA ILE A 339 19.52 4.38 -14.38
C ILE A 339 20.44 3.90 -15.50
N HIS A 340 20.31 2.64 -15.92
CA HIS A 340 21.11 2.09 -17.01
C HIS A 340 20.86 2.87 -18.32
N GLU A 341 21.89 3.08 -19.14
CA GLU A 341 21.77 3.86 -20.39
C GLU A 341 20.81 3.22 -21.41
N ASP A 342 20.76 1.89 -21.43
CA ASP A 342 19.81 1.10 -22.22
C ASP A 342 18.39 1.05 -21.66
N CYS A 343 18.10 1.78 -20.57
CA CYS A 343 16.77 1.79 -19.99
C CYS A 343 15.80 2.59 -20.88
N GLU A 344 14.66 1.98 -21.21
CA GLU A 344 13.56 2.64 -21.91
C GLU A 344 12.50 3.11 -20.91
N VAL A 345 12.62 4.37 -20.49
CA VAL A 345 11.71 5.01 -19.54
C VAL A 345 10.48 5.53 -20.29
N GLU A 346 9.33 4.90 -20.08
CA GLU A 346 8.06 5.34 -20.66
C GLU A 346 7.64 6.74 -20.15
N GLU A 347 7.91 7.02 -18.88
CA GLU A 347 7.47 8.26 -18.23
C GLU A 347 8.41 8.68 -17.09
N LEU A 348 8.95 9.90 -17.18
CA LEU A 348 9.72 10.57 -16.13
C LEU A 348 9.00 11.84 -15.69
N LYS A 349 8.49 11.87 -14.46
CA LYS A 349 7.78 13.00 -13.86
C LYS A 349 8.54 13.53 -12.65
N LEU A 350 8.98 14.78 -12.73
CA LEU A 350 9.70 15.44 -11.63
C LEU A 350 8.97 16.72 -11.26
N HIS A 351 8.65 16.88 -9.98
CA HIS A 351 7.91 18.02 -9.46
C HIS A 351 8.58 18.55 -8.21
N ALA A 352 9.10 19.79 -8.25
CA ALA A 352 9.70 20.47 -7.11
C ALA A 352 9.11 21.87 -6.93
N LEU A 353 8.51 22.13 -5.77
CA LEU A 353 7.87 23.40 -5.42
C LEU A 353 8.88 24.50 -5.09
N GLU A 354 10.08 24.12 -4.66
CA GLU A 354 11.12 25.01 -4.12
C GLU A 354 12.50 24.65 -4.68
N GLU A 355 13.43 25.61 -4.66
CA GLU A 355 14.79 25.42 -5.20
C GLU A 355 15.62 24.46 -4.35
N GLU A 356 15.42 24.49 -3.03
CA GLU A 356 16.08 23.64 -2.05
C GLU A 356 15.84 22.15 -2.34
N GLN A 357 14.67 21.81 -2.91
CA GLN A 357 14.26 20.44 -3.24
C GLN A 357 15.05 19.81 -4.39
N VAL A 358 15.72 20.65 -5.20
CA VAL A 358 16.59 20.23 -6.31
C VAL A 358 18.07 20.53 -6.07
N SER A 359 18.41 21.19 -4.96
CA SER A 359 19.76 21.67 -4.67
C SER A 359 20.83 20.58 -4.73
N ALA A 360 20.53 19.37 -4.25
CA ALA A 360 21.48 18.25 -4.26
C ALA A 360 21.85 17.81 -5.69
N VAL A 361 20.88 17.76 -6.61
CA VAL A 361 21.13 17.44 -8.02
C VAL A 361 21.95 18.54 -8.68
N LEU A 362 21.67 19.80 -8.36
CA LEU A 362 22.37 20.95 -8.96
C LEU A 362 23.80 21.09 -8.45
N ALA A 363 24.07 20.72 -7.20
CA ALA A 363 25.40 20.74 -6.59
C ALA A 363 26.32 19.64 -7.12
N GLN A 364 25.77 18.59 -7.74
CA GLN A 364 26.56 17.49 -8.29
C GLN A 364 27.32 17.94 -9.54
N GLU A 365 28.62 17.64 -9.60
CA GLU A 365 29.44 17.90 -10.79
C GLU A 365 29.06 16.98 -11.95
N LYS A 366 28.81 15.70 -11.63
CA LYS A 366 28.42 14.68 -12.60
C LYS A 366 26.99 14.89 -13.07
N THR A 367 26.79 14.70 -14.36
CA THR A 367 25.47 14.58 -14.98
C THR A 367 24.83 13.23 -14.65
N ILE A 368 23.51 13.15 -14.83
CA ILE A 368 22.67 12.00 -14.51
C ILE A 368 22.07 11.46 -15.80
N SER A 369 22.44 10.25 -16.18
CA SER A 369 21.81 9.56 -17.31
C SER A 369 20.40 9.11 -16.92
N VAL A 370 19.42 9.42 -17.77
CA VAL A 370 18.03 8.96 -17.62
C VAL A 370 17.60 7.98 -18.72
N GLY A 371 18.57 7.50 -19.52
CA GLY A 371 18.34 6.57 -20.63
C GLY A 371 17.52 7.18 -21.77
N ARG A 372 16.70 6.35 -22.43
CA ARG A 372 15.75 6.78 -23.47
C ARG A 372 14.42 7.09 -22.82
N VAL A 373 13.98 8.35 -22.88
CA VAL A 373 12.75 8.80 -22.24
C VAL A 373 11.68 9.09 -23.28
N LYS A 374 10.55 8.38 -23.19
CA LYS A 374 9.40 8.53 -24.09
C LYS A 374 8.56 9.75 -23.74
N ARG A 375 8.26 9.97 -22.46
CA ARG A 375 7.55 11.16 -21.96
C ARG A 375 8.27 11.75 -20.76
N MET A 376 8.63 13.03 -20.83
CA MET A 376 9.25 13.76 -19.73
C MET A 376 8.39 14.96 -19.33
N GLU A 377 8.10 15.06 -18.04
CA GLU A 377 7.34 16.16 -17.45
C GLU A 377 8.12 16.77 -16.28
N LEU A 378 8.48 18.05 -16.41
CA LEU A 378 9.17 18.81 -15.38
C LEU A 378 8.27 19.96 -14.91
N ARG A 379 8.00 20.00 -13.60
CA ARG A 379 7.16 21.03 -12.98
C ARG A 379 7.96 21.91 -12.03
N GLN A 380 7.79 23.23 -12.14
CA GLN A 380 8.38 24.26 -11.28
C GLN A 380 9.92 24.16 -11.22
N TYR A 381 10.53 24.15 -10.03
CA TYR A 381 11.98 24.14 -9.88
C TYR A 381 12.65 22.88 -10.41
N ALA A 382 11.89 21.80 -10.65
CA ALA A 382 12.42 20.60 -11.31
C ALA A 382 12.96 20.90 -12.72
N VAL A 383 12.50 21.97 -13.36
CA VAL A 383 13.03 22.42 -14.66
C VAL A 383 14.50 22.82 -14.56
N SER A 384 14.94 23.32 -13.39
CA SER A 384 16.32 23.78 -13.19
C SER A 384 17.34 22.65 -13.26
N ILE A 385 16.92 21.38 -13.09
CA ILE A 385 17.85 20.24 -13.16
C ILE A 385 18.11 19.77 -14.59
N LEU A 386 17.39 20.31 -15.59
CA LEU A 386 17.52 19.87 -16.98
C LEU A 386 18.97 19.87 -17.50
N PRO A 387 19.84 20.86 -17.19
CA PRO A 387 21.25 20.83 -17.59
C PRO A 387 22.06 19.68 -16.98
N LYS A 388 21.56 19.05 -15.92
CA LYS A 388 22.18 17.90 -15.25
C LYS A 388 21.72 16.56 -15.82
N LEU A 389 20.67 16.54 -16.64
CA LEU A 389 20.15 15.29 -17.22
C LEU A 389 20.82 15.00 -18.56
N ILE A 390 21.28 13.78 -18.73
CA ILE A 390 21.70 13.24 -20.03
C ILE A 390 20.61 12.30 -20.53
N ILE A 391 20.06 12.66 -21.68
CA ILE A 391 19.15 11.81 -22.45
C ILE A 391 19.99 11.12 -23.52
N HIS A 392 19.72 9.84 -23.76
CA HIS A 392 20.41 9.07 -24.79
C HIS A 392 20.27 9.75 -26.18
N GLU A 393 21.35 9.77 -26.98
CA GLU A 393 21.42 10.50 -28.26
C GLU A 393 20.37 10.07 -29.29
N ASP A 394 20.10 8.76 -29.36
CA ASP A 394 19.06 8.17 -30.23
C ASP A 394 17.63 8.34 -29.70
N ASN A 395 17.41 9.09 -28.61
CA ASN A 395 16.08 9.24 -28.05
C ASN A 395 15.17 10.07 -28.97
N THR A 396 13.98 9.53 -29.25
CA THR A 396 12.89 10.25 -29.90
C THR A 396 11.72 10.36 -28.93
N MET A 397 11.66 11.47 -28.19
CA MET A 397 10.65 11.70 -27.16
C MET A 397 9.28 11.97 -27.80
N GLU A 398 8.24 11.30 -27.30
CA GLU A 398 6.86 11.56 -27.73
C GLU A 398 6.31 12.85 -27.13
N SER A 399 6.67 13.16 -25.89
CA SER A 399 6.20 14.36 -25.19
C SER A 399 7.26 14.91 -24.24
N PHE A 400 7.51 16.21 -24.33
CA PHE A 400 8.30 16.98 -23.38
C PHE A 400 7.45 18.15 -22.88
N ASN A 401 7.06 18.08 -21.61
CA ASN A 401 6.21 19.08 -20.97
C ASN A 401 6.96 19.79 -19.85
N VAL A 402 7.01 21.13 -19.93
CA VAL A 402 7.57 21.99 -18.90
C VAL A 402 6.48 22.94 -18.41
N THR A 403 6.15 22.86 -17.12
CA THR A 403 5.16 23.74 -16.48
C THR A 403 5.80 24.52 -15.34
N THR A 404 5.71 25.84 -15.38
CA THR A 404 6.23 26.74 -14.33
C THR A 404 5.16 27.75 -13.92
N TYR A 405 5.11 28.16 -12.66
CA TYR A 405 4.10 29.11 -12.16
C TYR A 405 4.65 30.52 -11.92
N GLY A 406 5.98 30.70 -11.96
CA GLY A 406 6.59 32.02 -11.81
C GLY A 406 7.95 32.15 -12.50
N LYS A 407 8.41 33.39 -12.64
CA LYS A 407 9.75 33.70 -13.18
C LYS A 407 10.89 33.16 -12.32
N LYS A 408 10.67 32.97 -11.01
CA LYS A 408 11.67 32.45 -10.07
C LYS A 408 12.08 31.02 -10.43
N ASP A 409 11.09 30.18 -10.78
CA ASP A 409 11.28 28.79 -11.23
C ASP A 409 12.23 28.68 -12.44
N LEU A 410 12.33 29.75 -13.24
CA LEU A 410 13.10 29.82 -14.47
C LEU A 410 14.50 30.42 -14.31
N SER A 411 14.81 31.03 -13.17
CA SER A 411 16.01 31.87 -13.02
C SER A 411 17.31 31.13 -13.36
N ARG A 412 17.48 29.89 -12.88
CA ARG A 412 18.66 29.05 -13.16
C ARG A 412 18.72 28.59 -14.62
N ILE A 413 17.64 28.03 -15.17
CA ILE A 413 17.66 27.55 -16.56
C ILE A 413 17.86 28.70 -17.56
N LEU A 414 17.42 29.93 -17.23
CA LEU A 414 17.63 31.09 -18.09
C LEU A 414 19.06 31.62 -18.05
N ALA A 415 19.84 31.28 -17.02
CA ALA A 415 21.26 31.61 -16.92
C ALA A 415 22.14 30.71 -17.80
N GLU A 416 21.62 29.57 -18.24
CA GLU A 416 22.31 28.68 -19.17
C GLU A 416 22.53 29.35 -20.53
N GLY A 417 23.55 28.89 -21.25
CA GLY A 417 23.80 29.33 -22.62
C GLY A 417 22.63 29.02 -23.55
N ASP A 418 22.50 29.77 -24.64
CA ASP A 418 21.53 29.40 -25.68
C ASP A 418 21.99 28.08 -26.34
N SER A 419 21.05 27.16 -26.56
CA SER A 419 21.29 25.81 -27.10
C SER A 419 22.37 24.99 -26.37
N SER A 420 22.53 25.19 -25.06
CA SER A 420 23.48 24.45 -24.21
C SER A 420 22.92 23.12 -23.69
N ILE A 421 21.61 22.93 -23.70
CA ILE A 421 20.93 21.74 -23.15
C ILE A 421 20.49 20.83 -24.30
N GLU A 422 21.11 19.66 -24.44
CA GLU A 422 20.78 18.68 -25.49
C GLU A 422 19.57 17.81 -25.09
N LEU A 423 18.54 17.77 -25.93
CA LEU A 423 17.35 16.91 -25.73
C LEU A 423 17.14 15.88 -26.85
N GLY A 424 17.87 15.98 -27.96
CA GLY A 424 17.69 15.11 -29.11
C GLY A 424 16.38 15.38 -29.87
N ARG A 425 15.68 14.31 -30.27
CA ARG A 425 14.49 14.40 -31.16
C ARG A 425 13.21 14.40 -30.33
N ILE A 426 12.26 15.26 -30.68
CA ILE A 426 10.96 15.38 -29.99
C ILE A 426 9.83 15.45 -31.02
N ARG A 427 8.73 14.73 -30.79
CA ARG A 427 7.55 14.83 -31.67
C ARG A 427 6.89 16.21 -31.56
N GLN A 428 6.57 16.81 -32.70
CA GLN A 428 6.03 18.17 -32.78
C GLN A 428 4.81 18.40 -31.89
N PHE A 429 3.89 17.43 -31.82
CA PHE A 429 2.65 17.56 -31.03
C PHE A 429 2.83 17.41 -29.52
N GLY A 430 3.97 16.89 -29.06
CA GLY A 430 4.24 16.70 -27.63
C GLY A 430 5.21 17.71 -27.04
N PHE A 431 5.61 18.75 -27.78
CA PHE A 431 6.57 19.75 -27.30
C PHE A 431 5.85 20.95 -26.64
N HIS A 432 5.67 20.87 -25.33
CA HIS A 432 4.99 21.89 -24.52
C HIS A 432 5.99 22.59 -23.59
N VAL A 433 6.77 23.51 -24.15
CA VAL A 433 7.80 24.27 -23.42
C VAL A 433 7.56 25.78 -23.53
N PRO A 434 7.65 26.55 -22.42
CA PRO A 434 7.60 28.01 -22.43
C PRO A 434 8.66 28.62 -23.35
N LYS A 435 8.31 29.71 -24.06
CA LYS A 435 9.16 30.31 -25.11
C LYS A 435 10.54 30.71 -24.59
N GLU A 436 10.62 31.16 -23.35
CA GLU A 436 11.82 31.62 -22.67
C GLU A 436 12.85 30.51 -22.48
N ILE A 437 12.38 29.26 -22.29
CA ILE A 437 13.23 28.08 -22.15
C ILE A 437 13.65 27.54 -23.51
N ARG A 438 12.80 27.64 -24.55
CA ARG A 438 13.08 27.03 -25.87
C ARG A 438 14.45 27.42 -26.44
N ARG A 439 14.89 28.66 -26.26
CA ARG A 439 16.22 29.15 -26.71
C ARG A 439 17.40 28.46 -26.03
N LYS A 440 17.19 27.89 -24.84
CA LYS A 440 18.22 27.17 -24.05
C LYS A 440 18.39 25.72 -24.50
N LEU A 441 17.41 25.19 -25.23
CA LEU A 441 17.35 23.80 -25.63
C LEU A 441 17.92 23.62 -27.05
N ARG A 442 18.68 22.55 -27.24
CA ARG A 442 19.03 21.98 -28.54
C ARG A 442 18.17 20.73 -28.75
N TYR A 443 17.32 20.79 -29.77
CA TYR A 443 16.37 19.73 -30.09
C TYR A 443 16.00 19.75 -31.57
N THR A 444 15.51 18.62 -32.06
CA THR A 444 14.98 18.47 -33.42
C THR A 444 13.51 18.05 -33.34
N LEU A 445 12.60 18.86 -33.89
CA LEU A 445 11.20 18.50 -34.00
C LEU A 445 10.98 17.53 -35.15
N VAL A 446 10.25 16.45 -34.89
CA VAL A 446 9.91 15.43 -35.89
C VAL A 446 8.41 15.19 -36.00
N ASP A 447 7.96 14.79 -37.19
CA ASP A 447 6.56 14.44 -37.48
C ASP A 447 6.17 13.06 -36.89
N GLY A 448 4.94 12.61 -37.14
CA GLY A 448 4.46 11.28 -36.75
C GLY A 448 5.32 10.12 -37.29
N ARG A 449 6.03 10.33 -38.39
CA ARG A 449 6.90 9.35 -39.06
C ARG A 449 8.39 9.52 -38.71
N GLY A 450 8.74 10.46 -37.85
CA GLY A 450 10.11 10.74 -37.45
C GLY A 450 10.89 11.63 -38.44
N LYS A 451 10.25 12.22 -39.45
CA LYS A 451 10.91 13.17 -40.36
C LYS A 451 11.03 14.53 -39.71
N GLU A 452 12.18 15.20 -39.87
CA GLU A 452 12.37 16.58 -39.39
C GLU A 452 11.29 17.50 -39.98
N VAL A 453 10.64 18.27 -39.12
CA VAL A 453 9.69 19.30 -39.55
C VAL A 453 10.48 20.59 -39.66
N GLY A 454 10.44 21.26 -40.82
CA GLY A 454 11.23 22.46 -41.14
C GLY A 454 10.88 23.74 -40.35
N GLY A 455 10.38 23.61 -39.12
CA GLY A 455 10.03 24.71 -38.24
C GLY A 455 11.07 24.91 -37.14
N GLU A 456 11.58 26.14 -37.03
CA GLU A 456 12.46 26.59 -35.95
C GLU A 456 13.64 25.64 -35.67
N ARG A 457 14.55 25.44 -36.63
CA ARG A 457 15.94 25.20 -36.19
C ARG A 457 16.30 26.41 -35.35
N SER A 458 16.76 26.22 -34.12
CA SER A 458 17.50 27.25 -33.39
C SER A 458 18.79 27.53 -34.16
N SER A 459 18.66 28.24 -35.27
CA SER A 459 19.74 28.62 -36.17
C SER A 459 20.53 29.75 -35.53
N GLN A 460 21.22 29.42 -34.45
CA GLN A 460 22.42 30.10 -34.00
C GLN A 460 23.60 29.11 -34.14
N ARG A 461 23.84 28.65 -35.38
CA ARG A 461 25.23 28.41 -35.76
C ARG A 461 25.87 29.80 -35.88
N GLY A 462 26.35 30.31 -34.75
CA GLY A 462 27.20 31.48 -34.73
C GLY A 462 28.41 31.21 -35.63
N SER A 463 28.48 31.95 -36.72
CA SER A 463 29.71 32.19 -37.44
C SER A 463 30.72 32.83 -36.47
N ARG A 464 31.58 32.01 -35.86
CA ARG A 464 32.87 32.47 -35.34
C ARG A 464 33.77 32.71 -36.55
N LEU A 465 33.69 33.93 -37.08
CA LEU A 465 34.77 34.57 -37.80
C LEU A 465 35.17 35.77 -36.93
N GLU A 466 36.20 35.56 -36.11
CA GLU A 466 37.31 36.48 -35.81
C GLU A 466 38.32 35.77 -34.91
#